data_AF-A0A509L5X3-F1
#
_entry.id   AF-A0A509L5X3-F1
#
_cell.length_a   1.000
_cell.length_b   1.000
_cell.length_c   1.000
_cell.angle_alpha   90.00
_cell.angle_beta   90.00
_cell.angle_gamma   90.00
#
_symmetry.space_group_name_H-M   'P 1'
#
loop_
_entity.id
_entity.type
_entity.pdbx_description
1 polymer ?
#
loop_
_entity_poly.entity_id
_entity_poly.type
_entity_poly.pdbx_seq_one_letter_code
_entity_poly.pdbx_strand_id
1 'polypeptide(L)'
;NLETKRLPAKQSAALSLDGSEAIQLAEWGLVLENHFQQAQDIEWTIDGSGKVFLLQTRPLRTGFANEDATPDCDFDDIDEGLLLKGGESASSGIATGPVHNLTTATDLNTVPHQAVLVARNALPQYAKLISRLSAIITDAGSSAGHLASVAREFKVPALVNTGAASTVLAHGRQVTVHADGLSVYAGTVHKMLESPCAKIDLMVDSPFMRKLRYILKFVSTLDLVDPEAASFTPRHCRSLHDIIRYSHEKAVREMFHISDNRLRKPGSAKKLTTHIPMQFLVLDVGKGLKDGTESSKEIPIEEVRNQAMRALWTGLTHPDIHWGALQHFDWEAHDRIVMSGGIASPKATMFVSHAVISDDYMNLNLKFGYHFVIVDALCREDAADNLVQFRFSGGGTEMHQRMLRATFLKKVLLRLGFEVSVKSDLVDGQFKGVERKTCFDRLDMLGRLLGATPLMDMCLKDESMVESFVDDFMQGRYRFNT
;
A
#
# COMPACT_ATOMS: atom_id res chain seq x y z
N ASN A 1 0.74 -32.29 -16.06
CA ASN A 1 1.44 -32.05 -17.34
C ASN A 1 0.40 -31.80 -18.42
N LEU A 2 0.18 -30.54 -18.76
CA LEU A 2 -0.61 -30.15 -19.94
C LEU A 2 0.36 -30.08 -21.12
N GLU A 3 0.05 -30.77 -22.21
CA GLU A 3 0.88 -30.81 -23.42
C GLU A 3 0.09 -30.20 -24.58
N THR A 4 0.60 -29.11 -25.17
CA THR A 4 -0.03 -28.48 -26.33
C THR A 4 0.42 -29.19 -27.60
N LYS A 5 -0.51 -29.80 -28.33
CA LYS A 5 -0.23 -30.45 -29.62
C LYS A 5 -0.89 -29.70 -30.77
N ARG A 6 -0.17 -29.56 -31.88
CA ARG A 6 -0.69 -28.97 -33.11
C ARG A 6 -1.59 -29.99 -33.83
N LEU A 7 -2.83 -29.61 -34.11
CA LEU A 7 -3.77 -30.47 -34.82
C LEU A 7 -3.38 -30.64 -36.31
N PRO A 8 -3.59 -31.82 -36.91
CA PRO A 8 -3.48 -32.04 -38.34
C PRO A 8 -4.44 -31.14 -39.15
N ALA A 9 -4.04 -30.74 -40.37
CA ALA A 9 -4.77 -29.77 -41.20
C ALA A 9 -6.25 -30.11 -41.45
N LYS A 10 -6.60 -31.40 -41.52
CA LYS A 10 -8.01 -31.84 -41.65
C LYS A 10 -8.82 -31.67 -40.37
N GLN A 11 -8.20 -31.88 -39.20
CA GLN A 11 -8.88 -31.72 -37.90
C GLN A 11 -8.99 -30.25 -37.50
N SER A 12 -8.02 -29.41 -37.86
CA SER A 12 -8.11 -27.96 -37.64
C SER A 12 -9.18 -27.27 -38.49
N ALA A 13 -9.61 -27.89 -39.59
CA ALA A 13 -10.66 -27.38 -40.47
C ALA A 13 -12.06 -27.95 -40.13
N ALA A 14 -12.13 -28.92 -39.20
CA ALA A 14 -13.39 -29.49 -38.73
C ALA A 14 -13.94 -28.66 -37.56
N LEU A 15 -15.26 -28.71 -37.36
CA LEU A 15 -15.89 -28.11 -36.19
C LEU A 15 -15.40 -28.82 -34.92
N SER A 16 -15.20 -28.04 -33.85
CA SER A 16 -14.74 -28.55 -32.56
C SER A 16 -15.83 -29.27 -31.75
N LEU A 17 -17.08 -29.20 -32.22
CA LEU A 17 -18.27 -29.78 -31.60
C LEU A 17 -19.12 -30.45 -32.69
N ASP A 18 -19.75 -31.55 -32.32
CA ASP A 18 -20.87 -32.09 -33.09
C ASP A 18 -22.21 -31.42 -32.74
N GLY A 19 -23.25 -31.70 -33.53
CA GLY A 19 -24.56 -31.08 -33.33
C GLY A 19 -25.23 -31.45 -32.00
N SER A 20 -25.03 -32.67 -31.51
CA SER A 20 -25.58 -33.14 -30.23
C SER A 20 -24.90 -32.47 -29.04
N GLU A 21 -23.58 -32.34 -29.06
CA GLU A 21 -22.80 -31.67 -28.03
C GLU A 21 -23.13 -30.18 -27.96
N ALA A 22 -23.31 -29.52 -29.11
CA ALA A 22 -23.73 -28.13 -29.18
C ALA A 22 -25.12 -27.90 -28.58
N ILE A 23 -26.09 -28.79 -28.87
CA ILE A 23 -27.43 -28.72 -28.27
C ILE A 23 -27.35 -28.92 -26.75
N GLN A 24 -26.58 -29.90 -26.28
CA GLN A 24 -26.41 -30.16 -24.86
C GLN A 24 -25.81 -28.96 -24.11
N LEU A 25 -24.79 -28.31 -24.68
CA LEU A 25 -24.21 -27.09 -24.10
C LEU A 25 -25.20 -25.92 -24.10
N ALA A 26 -26.02 -25.77 -25.14
CA ALA A 26 -27.06 -24.75 -25.19
C ALA A 26 -28.15 -24.97 -24.13
N GLU A 27 -28.59 -26.21 -23.93
CA GLU A 27 -29.53 -26.58 -22.86
C GLU A 27 -28.96 -26.25 -21.47
N TRP A 28 -27.69 -26.58 -21.23
CA TRP A 28 -27.02 -26.23 -19.98
C TRP A 28 -26.91 -24.71 -19.79
N GLY A 29 -26.63 -23.96 -20.85
CA GLY A 29 -26.64 -22.49 -20.83
C GLY A 29 -27.98 -21.93 -20.35
N LEU A 30 -29.09 -22.43 -20.92
CA LEU A 30 -30.45 -22.02 -20.54
C LEU A 30 -30.79 -22.40 -19.08
N VAL A 31 -30.42 -23.60 -18.66
CA VAL A 31 -30.65 -24.07 -17.28
C VAL A 31 -29.86 -23.21 -16.27
N LEU A 32 -28.61 -22.91 -16.57
CA LEU A 32 -27.75 -22.10 -15.71
C LEU A 32 -28.22 -20.65 -15.66
N GLU A 33 -28.61 -20.06 -16.79
CA GLU A 33 -29.19 -18.72 -16.84
C GLU A 33 -30.49 -18.64 -16.02
N ASN A 34 -31.38 -19.61 -16.19
CA ASN A 34 -32.62 -19.67 -15.41
C ASN A 34 -32.35 -19.95 -13.92
N HIS A 35 -31.30 -20.67 -13.56
CA HIS A 35 -30.96 -20.90 -12.15
C HIS A 35 -30.40 -19.63 -11.49
N PHE A 36 -29.45 -18.96 -12.15
CA PHE A 36 -28.75 -17.79 -11.61
C PHE A 36 -29.47 -16.46 -11.91
N GLN A 37 -30.57 -16.49 -12.68
CA GLN A 37 -31.37 -15.34 -13.09
C GLN A 37 -30.54 -14.24 -13.78
N GLN A 38 -29.48 -14.64 -14.47
CA GLN A 38 -28.59 -13.77 -15.24
C GLN A 38 -27.72 -14.61 -16.19
N ALA A 39 -27.30 -14.03 -17.32
CA ALA A 39 -26.41 -14.69 -18.28
C ALA A 39 -25.13 -15.21 -17.62
N GLN A 40 -24.63 -16.36 -18.09
CA GLN A 40 -23.46 -17.05 -17.52
C GLN A 40 -22.33 -17.23 -18.57
N ASP A 41 -21.10 -17.02 -18.13
CA ASP A 41 -19.86 -17.43 -18.80
C ASP A 41 -19.50 -18.83 -18.30
N ILE A 42 -19.36 -19.78 -19.22
CA ILE A 42 -19.30 -21.21 -18.94
C ILE A 42 -18.05 -21.83 -19.57
N GLU A 43 -17.23 -22.49 -18.74
CA GLU A 43 -16.10 -23.29 -19.18
C GLU A 43 -16.46 -24.78 -19.13
N TRP A 44 -16.14 -25.51 -20.20
CA TRP A 44 -16.46 -26.93 -20.36
C TRP A 44 -15.32 -27.68 -21.05
N THR A 45 -15.34 -29.01 -20.94
CA THR A 45 -14.40 -29.91 -21.62
C THR A 45 -15.09 -31.18 -22.08
N ILE A 46 -14.55 -31.82 -23.11
CA ILE A 46 -14.92 -33.17 -23.52
C ILE A 46 -13.79 -34.11 -23.12
N ASP A 47 -14.11 -35.21 -22.45
CA ASP A 47 -13.11 -36.22 -22.08
C ASP A 47 -12.80 -37.18 -23.24
N GLY A 48 -11.82 -38.08 -23.04
CA GLY A 48 -11.44 -39.06 -24.07
C GLY A 48 -12.53 -40.09 -24.42
N SER A 49 -13.64 -40.13 -23.68
CA SER A 49 -14.81 -40.96 -23.96
C SER A 49 -15.90 -40.25 -24.77
N GLY A 50 -15.71 -38.96 -25.08
CA GLY A 50 -16.71 -38.14 -25.77
C GLY A 50 -17.76 -37.56 -24.82
N LYS A 51 -17.53 -37.58 -23.50
CA LYS A 51 -18.48 -37.04 -22.53
C LYS A 51 -18.16 -35.57 -22.22
N VAL A 52 -19.17 -34.71 -22.29
CA VAL A 52 -19.07 -33.28 -21.95
C VAL A 52 -19.13 -33.08 -20.43
N PHE A 53 -18.27 -32.21 -19.91
CA PHE A 53 -18.22 -31.80 -18.49
C PHE A 53 -18.23 -30.28 -18.37
N LEU A 54 -19.03 -29.78 -17.42
CA LEU A 54 -18.97 -28.40 -16.97
C LEU A 54 -17.83 -28.25 -15.95
N LEU A 55 -16.92 -27.31 -16.17
CA LEU A 55 -15.80 -27.04 -15.28
C LEU A 55 -16.06 -25.85 -14.38
N GLN A 56 -16.54 -24.75 -14.97
CA GLN A 56 -16.78 -23.50 -14.26
C GLN A 56 -17.98 -22.77 -14.85
N THR A 57 -18.73 -22.09 -13.98
CA THR A 57 -19.75 -21.11 -14.39
C THR A 57 -19.59 -19.86 -13.53
N ARG A 58 -19.74 -18.70 -14.15
CA ARG A 58 -19.74 -17.40 -13.46
C ARG A 58 -20.62 -16.40 -14.21
N PRO A 59 -21.11 -15.32 -13.57
CA PRO A 59 -21.92 -14.32 -14.25
C PRO A 59 -21.21 -13.74 -15.49
N LEU A 60 -21.90 -13.76 -16.63
CA LEU A 60 -21.41 -13.19 -17.88
C LEU A 60 -21.41 -11.67 -17.74
N ARG A 61 -20.23 -11.07 -17.62
CA ARG A 61 -20.05 -9.62 -17.62
C ARG A 61 -19.86 -9.13 -19.05
N THR A 62 -20.91 -9.19 -19.86
CA THR A 62 -20.94 -8.55 -21.16
C THR A 62 -21.25 -7.07 -21.01
N GLY A 63 -20.46 -6.22 -21.67
CA GLY A 63 -20.74 -4.79 -21.81
C GLY A 63 -21.87 -4.47 -22.78
N PHE A 64 -22.70 -5.45 -23.17
CA PHE A 64 -23.88 -5.22 -23.98
C PHE A 64 -24.98 -4.64 -23.08
N ALA A 65 -24.98 -3.32 -22.96
CA ALA A 65 -26.18 -2.58 -22.62
C ALA A 65 -27.25 -2.87 -23.70
N ASN A 66 -28.50 -2.94 -23.27
CA ASN A 66 -29.72 -3.12 -24.06
C ASN A 66 -29.64 -2.63 -25.51
N GLU A 67 -30.16 -3.43 -26.44
CA GLU A 67 -30.36 -3.12 -27.87
C GLU A 67 -31.30 -1.92 -28.15
N ASP A 68 -31.85 -1.27 -27.13
CA ASP A 68 -32.61 -0.04 -27.29
C ASP A 68 -31.71 1.18 -27.07
N ALA A 69 -31.19 1.69 -28.18
CA ALA A 69 -30.34 2.86 -28.37
C ALA A 69 -28.82 2.66 -28.13
N THR A 70 -28.15 1.94 -29.04
CA THR A 70 -26.76 2.33 -29.38
C THR A 70 -26.82 3.76 -29.92
N PRO A 71 -26.19 4.73 -29.26
CA PRO A 71 -26.15 6.08 -29.80
C PRO A 71 -25.46 6.06 -31.15
N ASP A 72 -26.01 6.77 -32.13
CA ASP A 72 -25.37 6.93 -33.44
C ASP A 72 -24.06 7.71 -33.26
N CYS A 73 -22.96 6.97 -33.25
CA CYS A 73 -21.60 7.46 -33.02
C CYS A 73 -20.71 7.12 -34.21
N ASP A 74 -21.30 7.21 -35.39
CA ASP A 74 -20.55 7.22 -36.62
C ASP A 74 -19.84 8.58 -36.76
N PHE A 75 -18.51 8.52 -36.83
CA PHE A 75 -17.64 9.68 -37.06
C PHE A 75 -16.76 9.46 -38.29
N ASP A 76 -17.16 8.58 -39.21
CA ASP A 76 -16.43 8.35 -40.47
C ASP A 76 -16.36 9.62 -41.35
N ASP A 77 -17.09 10.70 -41.01
CA ASP A 77 -16.98 12.02 -41.64
C ASP A 77 -15.79 12.87 -41.15
N ILE A 78 -15.12 12.45 -40.06
CA ILE A 78 -13.96 13.14 -39.49
C ILE A 78 -12.68 12.44 -39.94
N ASP A 79 -12.08 12.88 -41.05
CA ASP A 79 -10.80 12.32 -41.54
C ASP A 79 -9.59 13.20 -41.11
N GLU A 80 -9.84 14.44 -40.71
CA GLU A 80 -8.79 15.36 -40.25
C GLU A 80 -8.15 14.86 -38.95
N GLY A 81 -6.85 14.54 -39.02
CA GLY A 81 -6.06 14.15 -37.87
C GLY A 81 -6.14 12.68 -37.48
N LEU A 82 -6.71 11.80 -38.32
CA LEU A 82 -6.64 10.35 -38.11
C LEU A 82 -5.18 9.87 -38.06
N LEU A 83 -4.76 9.29 -36.93
CA LEU A 83 -3.42 8.76 -36.71
C LEU A 83 -3.33 7.26 -36.95
N LEU A 84 -4.38 6.53 -36.56
CA LEU A 84 -4.41 5.07 -36.63
C LEU A 84 -5.85 4.60 -36.85
N LYS A 85 -6.06 3.66 -37.77
CA LYS A 85 -7.33 2.97 -37.99
C LYS A 85 -7.09 1.46 -38.03
N GLY A 86 -7.89 0.68 -37.31
CA GLY A 86 -7.78 -0.78 -37.20
C GLY A 86 -7.48 -1.29 -35.78
N GLY A 87 -7.26 -2.59 -35.67
CA GLY A 87 -7.20 -3.31 -34.39
C GLY A 87 -8.54 -3.92 -33.99
N GLU A 88 -8.64 -4.34 -32.74
CA GLU A 88 -9.84 -4.94 -32.15
C GLU A 88 -10.30 -4.12 -30.94
N SER A 89 -11.60 -3.83 -30.87
CA SER A 89 -12.20 -3.22 -29.69
C SER A 89 -12.28 -4.24 -28.56
N ALA A 90 -11.52 -4.00 -27.49
CA ALA A 90 -11.56 -4.78 -26.26
C ALA A 90 -12.61 -4.23 -25.28
N SER A 91 -12.76 -2.90 -25.24
CA SER A 91 -13.77 -2.20 -24.44
C SER A 91 -14.21 -0.95 -25.20
N SER A 92 -15.52 -0.77 -25.31
CA SER A 92 -16.16 0.34 -26.05
C SER A 92 -15.96 1.70 -25.38
N GLY A 93 -16.20 2.76 -26.16
CA GLY A 93 -16.20 4.15 -25.71
C GLY A 93 -15.16 5.05 -26.37
N ILE A 94 -15.27 6.35 -26.06
CA ILE A 94 -14.37 7.40 -26.55
C ILE A 94 -13.71 8.11 -25.38
N ALA A 95 -12.39 8.31 -25.45
CA ALA A 95 -11.66 9.04 -24.42
C ALA A 95 -10.51 9.86 -25.02
N THR A 96 -10.07 10.89 -24.29
CA THR A 96 -8.92 11.71 -24.65
C THR A 96 -7.87 11.70 -23.55
N GLY A 97 -6.61 11.86 -23.93
CA GLY A 97 -5.52 12.01 -22.98
C GLY A 97 -4.15 12.11 -23.65
N PRO A 98 -3.11 12.46 -22.90
CA PRO A 98 -1.74 12.39 -23.37
C PRO A 98 -1.30 10.93 -23.52
N VAL A 99 -0.69 10.59 -24.65
CA VAL A 99 -0.11 9.27 -24.91
C VAL A 99 1.04 9.02 -23.95
N HIS A 100 1.02 7.88 -23.27
CA HIS A 100 2.12 7.41 -22.45
C HIS A 100 2.59 6.05 -22.95
N ASN A 101 3.70 6.05 -23.68
CA ASN A 101 4.26 4.84 -24.29
C ASN A 101 5.15 4.08 -23.29
N LEU A 102 4.83 2.82 -22.99
CA LEU A 102 5.62 1.94 -22.13
C LEU A 102 6.43 0.95 -23.00
N THR A 103 7.62 1.39 -23.45
CA THR A 103 8.54 0.58 -24.27
C THR A 103 9.53 -0.25 -23.45
N THR A 104 9.79 0.12 -22.19
CA THR A 104 10.72 -0.58 -21.28
C THR A 104 10.12 -0.63 -19.87
N ALA A 105 10.75 -1.35 -18.93
CA ALA A 105 10.36 -1.45 -17.53
C ALA A 105 10.55 -0.13 -16.74
N THR A 106 10.02 0.97 -17.27
CA THR A 106 9.92 2.26 -16.61
C THR A 106 8.88 2.18 -15.49
N ASP A 107 9.09 2.93 -14.42
CA ASP A 107 8.27 2.91 -13.22
C ASP A 107 6.79 3.17 -13.55
N LEU A 108 5.92 2.17 -13.35
CA LEU A 108 4.47 2.26 -13.58
C LEU A 108 3.85 3.45 -12.81
N ASN A 109 4.52 3.95 -11.77
CA ASN A 109 4.08 5.09 -10.98
C ASN A 109 4.22 6.44 -11.68
N THR A 110 4.94 6.55 -12.81
CA THR A 110 5.12 7.82 -13.55
C THR A 110 3.98 8.12 -14.53
N VAL A 111 3.03 7.20 -14.69
CA VAL A 111 1.90 7.40 -15.61
C VAL A 111 0.95 8.45 -15.02
N PRO A 112 0.72 9.59 -15.72
CA PRO A 112 -0.15 10.64 -15.21
C PRO A 112 -1.62 10.21 -15.22
N HIS A 113 -2.43 10.91 -14.42
CA HIS A 113 -3.88 10.72 -14.45
C HIS A 113 -4.46 11.13 -15.82
N GLN A 114 -5.48 10.40 -16.26
CA GLN A 114 -6.16 10.55 -17.55
C GLN A 114 -5.25 10.35 -18.78
N ALA A 115 -4.18 9.56 -18.65
CA ALA A 115 -3.30 9.21 -19.76
C ALA A 115 -3.88 8.13 -20.67
N VAL A 116 -3.53 8.18 -21.95
CA VAL A 116 -3.76 7.09 -22.91
C VAL A 116 -2.54 6.17 -22.88
N LEU A 117 -2.69 4.97 -22.33
CA LEU A 117 -1.60 4.01 -22.26
C LEU A 117 -1.38 3.37 -23.62
N VAL A 118 -0.14 3.44 -24.14
CA VAL A 118 0.27 2.74 -25.36
C VAL A 118 1.37 1.74 -25.02
N ALA A 119 1.18 0.47 -25.38
CA ALA A 119 2.17 -0.57 -25.10
C ALA A 119 2.23 -1.62 -26.21
N ARG A 120 3.35 -2.33 -26.33
CA ARG A 120 3.48 -3.41 -27.34
C ARG A 120 2.61 -4.63 -27.01
N ASN A 121 2.58 -5.04 -25.74
CA ASN A 121 1.89 -6.25 -25.30
C ASN A 121 0.90 -5.94 -24.18
N ALA A 122 -0.24 -6.61 -24.16
CA ALA A 122 -1.22 -6.52 -23.07
C ALA A 122 -0.75 -7.27 -21.79
N LEU A 123 0.16 -6.67 -21.00
CA LEU A 123 0.68 -7.28 -19.77
C LEU A 123 -0.27 -7.10 -18.56
N PRO A 124 -0.44 -8.11 -17.68
CA PRO A 124 -1.33 -8.02 -16.52
C PRO A 124 -1.01 -6.88 -15.54
N GLN A 125 0.26 -6.48 -15.43
CA GLN A 125 0.69 -5.41 -14.54
C GLN A 125 0.03 -4.05 -14.83
N TYR A 126 -0.44 -3.83 -16.07
CA TYR A 126 -1.12 -2.59 -16.46
C TYR A 126 -2.50 -2.44 -15.82
N ALA A 127 -3.11 -3.55 -15.36
CA ALA A 127 -4.37 -3.51 -14.61
C ALA A 127 -4.28 -2.64 -13.34
N LYS A 128 -3.09 -2.53 -12.72
CA LYS A 128 -2.87 -1.67 -11.54
C LYS A 128 -3.05 -0.18 -11.84
N LEU A 129 -2.89 0.22 -13.10
CA LEU A 129 -2.99 1.61 -13.54
C LEU A 129 -4.37 1.97 -14.07
N ILE A 130 -5.26 0.99 -14.25
CA ILE A 130 -6.49 1.16 -15.02
C ILE A 130 -7.40 2.27 -14.49
N SER A 131 -7.43 2.47 -13.17
CA SER A 131 -8.19 3.55 -12.51
C SER A 131 -7.67 4.95 -12.79
N ARG A 132 -6.46 5.08 -13.35
CA ARG A 132 -5.82 6.36 -13.70
C ARG A 132 -5.79 6.62 -15.20
N LEU A 133 -6.09 5.63 -16.03
CA LEU A 133 -6.01 5.74 -17.49
C LEU A 133 -7.32 6.24 -18.08
N SER A 134 -7.23 7.00 -19.17
CA SER A 134 -8.39 7.39 -19.97
C SER A 134 -8.67 6.39 -21.10
N ALA A 135 -7.63 5.77 -21.68
CA ALA A 135 -7.77 4.69 -22.66
C ALA A 135 -6.53 3.77 -22.66
N ILE A 136 -6.67 2.59 -23.26
CA ILE A 136 -5.58 1.62 -23.46
C ILE A 136 -5.46 1.27 -24.94
N ILE A 137 -4.25 1.29 -25.48
CA ILE A 137 -3.95 0.86 -26.85
C ILE A 137 -2.76 -0.11 -26.81
N THR A 138 -2.92 -1.28 -27.42
CA THR A 138 -1.83 -2.26 -27.54
C THR A 138 -1.61 -2.76 -28.96
N ASP A 139 -0.34 -3.00 -29.32
CA ASP A 139 0.03 -3.55 -30.64
C ASP A 139 -0.35 -5.03 -30.75
N ALA A 140 -0.15 -5.79 -29.68
CA ALA A 140 -0.44 -7.22 -29.58
C ALA A 140 -1.24 -7.55 -28.31
N GLY A 141 -2.25 -8.39 -28.47
CA GLY A 141 -3.18 -8.79 -27.42
C GLY A 141 -4.42 -9.44 -28.01
N SER A 142 -5.38 -9.79 -27.15
CA SER A 142 -6.67 -10.32 -27.56
C SER A 142 -7.79 -9.55 -26.87
N SER A 143 -8.87 -9.31 -27.60
CA SER A 143 -10.13 -8.75 -27.10
C SER A 143 -10.79 -9.61 -25.99
N ALA A 144 -10.38 -10.87 -25.85
CA ALA A 144 -10.79 -11.78 -24.77
C ALA A 144 -9.73 -11.95 -23.65
N GLY A 145 -8.58 -11.28 -23.75
CA GLY A 145 -7.48 -11.42 -22.79
C GLY A 145 -7.78 -10.84 -21.40
N HIS A 146 -6.89 -11.11 -20.43
CA HIS A 146 -7.04 -10.63 -19.05
C HIS A 146 -7.15 -9.09 -18.98
N LEU A 147 -6.24 -8.35 -19.63
CA LEU A 147 -6.27 -6.88 -19.64
C LEU A 147 -7.53 -6.32 -20.31
N ALA A 148 -8.04 -6.98 -21.37
CA ALA A 148 -9.28 -6.60 -22.04
C ALA A 148 -10.50 -6.76 -21.11
N SER A 149 -10.55 -7.86 -20.36
CA SER A 149 -11.60 -8.08 -19.37
C SER A 149 -11.57 -7.04 -18.23
N VAL A 150 -10.38 -6.69 -17.74
CA VAL A 150 -10.25 -5.62 -16.73
C VAL A 150 -10.66 -4.27 -17.33
N ALA A 151 -10.26 -3.94 -18.57
CA ALA A 151 -10.68 -2.71 -19.24
C ALA A 151 -12.20 -2.57 -19.33
N ARG A 152 -12.91 -3.65 -19.69
CA ARG A 152 -14.38 -3.69 -19.69
C ARG A 152 -14.98 -3.47 -18.31
N GLU A 153 -14.43 -4.09 -17.28
CA GLU A 153 -14.91 -3.94 -15.89
C GLU A 153 -14.82 -2.48 -15.41
N PHE A 154 -13.73 -1.81 -15.73
CA PHE A 154 -13.50 -0.40 -15.40
C PHE A 154 -14.05 0.57 -16.45
N LYS A 155 -14.69 0.05 -17.51
CA LYS A 155 -15.22 0.82 -18.64
C LYS A 155 -14.21 1.82 -19.23
N VAL A 156 -12.94 1.41 -19.30
CA VAL A 156 -11.88 2.17 -19.93
C VAL A 156 -11.81 1.76 -21.40
N PRO A 157 -12.01 2.68 -22.36
CA PRO A 157 -11.90 2.37 -23.78
C PRO A 157 -10.57 1.70 -24.11
N ALA A 158 -10.63 0.58 -24.84
CA ALA A 158 -9.45 -0.23 -25.10
C ALA A 158 -9.42 -0.77 -26.52
N LEU A 159 -8.31 -0.49 -27.22
CA LEU A 159 -7.96 -1.06 -28.51
C LEU A 159 -6.79 -2.02 -28.34
N VAL A 160 -6.92 -3.22 -28.88
CA VAL A 160 -5.87 -4.24 -28.84
C VAL A 160 -5.58 -4.74 -30.26
N ASN A 161 -4.45 -5.44 -30.44
CA ASN A 161 -4.07 -5.99 -31.74
C ASN A 161 -3.93 -4.93 -32.86
N THR A 162 -3.50 -3.72 -32.50
CA THR A 162 -3.38 -2.59 -33.46
C THR A 162 -2.15 -2.67 -34.36
N GLY A 163 -1.18 -3.53 -34.03
CA GLY A 163 0.04 -3.79 -34.79
C GLY A 163 1.10 -2.69 -34.78
N ALA A 164 0.71 -1.42 -34.81
CA ALA A 164 1.63 -0.28 -35.03
C ALA A 164 1.44 0.91 -34.08
N ALA A 165 0.49 0.87 -33.15
CA ALA A 165 0.20 1.99 -32.25
C ALA A 165 1.43 2.47 -31.47
N SER A 166 2.28 1.58 -30.96
CA SER A 166 3.48 1.97 -30.20
C SER A 166 4.53 2.70 -31.04
N THR A 167 4.46 2.60 -32.37
CA THR A 167 5.37 3.28 -33.30
C THR A 167 4.79 4.57 -33.87
N VAL A 168 3.47 4.62 -34.06
CA VAL A 168 2.77 5.76 -34.65
C VAL A 168 2.45 6.83 -33.61
N LEU A 169 2.13 6.43 -32.37
CA LEU A 169 1.72 7.33 -31.30
C LEU A 169 2.93 7.77 -30.45
N ALA A 170 3.31 9.04 -30.62
CA ALA A 170 4.42 9.64 -29.87
C ALA A 170 4.07 9.92 -28.40
N HIS A 171 5.01 9.67 -27.49
CA HIS A 171 4.87 9.96 -26.06
C HIS A 171 4.56 11.45 -25.81
N GLY A 172 3.65 11.73 -24.89
CA GLY A 172 3.19 13.07 -24.52
C GLY A 172 2.20 13.72 -25.49
N ARG A 173 1.96 13.13 -26.66
CA ARG A 173 1.01 13.68 -27.65
C ARG A 173 -0.43 13.51 -27.15
N GLN A 174 -1.21 14.58 -27.18
CA GLN A 174 -2.65 14.50 -26.92
C GLN A 174 -3.33 13.73 -28.07
N VAL A 175 -4.17 12.75 -27.74
CA VAL A 175 -4.95 11.97 -28.70
C VAL A 175 -6.39 11.78 -28.24
N THR A 176 -7.27 11.45 -29.19
CA THR A 176 -8.64 10.99 -28.94
C THR A 176 -8.77 9.56 -29.46
N VAL A 177 -9.17 8.64 -28.60
CA VAL A 177 -9.33 7.21 -28.91
C VAL A 177 -10.81 6.92 -29.05
N HIS A 178 -11.22 6.39 -30.20
CA HIS A 178 -12.55 5.87 -30.44
C HIS A 178 -12.46 4.36 -30.59
N ALA A 179 -12.80 3.64 -29.51
CA ALA A 179 -12.64 2.18 -29.49
C ALA A 179 -13.66 1.48 -30.40
N ASP A 180 -14.88 2.00 -30.50
CA ASP A 180 -15.95 1.39 -31.32
C ASP A 180 -15.68 1.58 -32.83
N GLY A 181 -15.28 2.78 -33.24
CA GLY A 181 -14.84 3.06 -34.61
C GLY A 181 -13.38 2.70 -34.92
N LEU A 182 -12.72 1.90 -34.06
CA LEU A 182 -11.36 1.38 -34.24
C LEU A 182 -10.35 2.45 -34.70
N SER A 183 -10.44 3.66 -34.15
CA SER A 183 -9.70 4.82 -34.66
C SER A 183 -9.08 5.66 -33.54
N VAL A 184 -7.94 6.27 -33.86
CA VAL A 184 -7.22 7.18 -32.97
C VAL A 184 -6.93 8.47 -33.74
N TYR A 185 -7.32 9.61 -33.18
CA TYR A 185 -7.18 10.93 -33.76
C TYR A 185 -6.15 11.77 -33.01
N ALA A 186 -5.49 12.68 -33.71
CA ALA A 186 -4.57 13.66 -33.16
C ALA A 186 -5.33 14.75 -32.41
N GLY A 187 -4.86 15.07 -31.21
CA GLY A 187 -5.45 16.12 -30.39
C GLY A 187 -6.79 15.72 -29.77
N THR A 188 -7.53 16.73 -29.33
CA THR A 188 -8.83 16.59 -28.65
C THR A 188 -9.94 16.86 -29.66
N VAL A 189 -10.67 15.82 -30.07
CA VAL A 189 -11.80 15.97 -30.99
C VAL A 189 -13.08 16.23 -30.19
N HIS A 190 -13.41 17.51 -30.00
CA HIS A 190 -14.54 17.93 -29.15
C HIS A 190 -15.90 17.34 -29.61
N LYS A 191 -16.16 17.26 -30.92
CA LYS A 191 -17.38 16.65 -31.49
C LYS A 191 -17.58 15.19 -31.05
N MET A 192 -16.49 14.43 -30.92
CA MET A 192 -16.53 13.05 -30.41
C MET A 192 -16.76 13.02 -28.89
N LEU A 193 -16.15 13.94 -28.14
CA LEU A 193 -16.27 14.00 -26.67
C LEU A 193 -17.64 14.49 -26.18
N GLU A 194 -18.32 15.30 -26.96
CA GLU A 194 -19.70 15.75 -26.70
C GLU A 194 -20.73 14.67 -27.02
N SER A 195 -20.31 13.61 -27.71
CA SER A 195 -21.19 12.52 -28.10
C SER A 195 -21.56 11.62 -26.91
N PRO A 196 -22.73 10.96 -26.98
CA PRO A 196 -23.13 9.95 -26.00
C PRO A 196 -22.15 8.77 -25.89
N CYS A 197 -21.30 8.49 -26.90
CA CYS A 197 -20.30 7.41 -26.83
C CYS A 197 -18.98 7.79 -26.15
N ALA A 198 -18.72 9.09 -25.96
CA ALA A 198 -17.65 9.55 -25.07
C ALA A 198 -18.03 9.54 -23.60
N LYS A 199 -19.34 9.48 -23.32
CA LYS A 199 -19.84 9.36 -21.96
C LYS A 199 -19.90 7.90 -21.55
N ILE A 200 -18.84 7.45 -20.91
CA ILE A 200 -19.03 6.62 -19.74
C ILE A 200 -18.52 7.40 -18.55
N ASP A 201 -19.41 8.24 -18.02
CA ASP A 201 -19.30 8.65 -16.64
C ASP A 201 -19.33 7.36 -15.82
N LEU A 202 -18.16 6.99 -15.28
CA LEU A 202 -18.03 5.92 -14.31
C LEU A 202 -18.86 6.35 -13.10
N MET A 203 -20.14 5.99 -13.16
CA MET A 203 -20.91 5.79 -11.97
C MET A 203 -21.00 7.10 -11.13
N VAL A 204 -21.03 8.27 -11.77
CA VAL A 204 -21.18 9.52 -11.02
C VAL A 204 -22.62 9.71 -10.59
N ASP A 205 -23.67 9.43 -11.38
CA ASP A 205 -25.05 9.69 -10.95
C ASP A 205 -26.01 8.48 -10.92
N SER A 206 -25.49 7.26 -11.00
CA SER A 206 -26.34 6.07 -10.86
C SER A 206 -27.01 6.04 -9.47
N PRO A 207 -28.24 5.52 -9.35
CA PRO A 207 -28.88 5.32 -8.05
C PRO A 207 -28.02 4.51 -7.08
N PHE A 208 -27.24 3.56 -7.60
CA PHE A 208 -26.27 2.78 -6.84
C PHE A 208 -25.15 3.66 -6.28
N MET A 209 -24.55 4.54 -7.09
CA MET A 209 -23.43 5.39 -6.63
C MET A 209 -23.85 6.58 -5.82
N ARG A 210 -25.05 7.11 -6.04
CA ARG A 210 -25.66 8.06 -5.11
C ARG A 210 -25.84 7.42 -3.73
N LYS A 211 -26.35 6.17 -3.68
CA LYS A 211 -26.43 5.39 -2.44
C LYS A 211 -25.04 5.09 -1.88
N LEU A 212 -24.08 4.68 -2.69
CA LEU A 212 -22.73 4.35 -2.24
C LEU A 212 -21.99 5.58 -1.73
N ARG A 213 -22.03 6.74 -2.41
CA ARG A 213 -21.45 8.00 -1.90
C ARG A 213 -22.14 8.45 -0.62
N TYR A 214 -23.46 8.29 -0.53
CA TYR A 214 -24.17 8.57 0.71
C TYR A 214 -23.68 7.65 1.85
N ILE A 215 -23.54 6.34 1.60
CA ILE A 215 -23.03 5.37 2.59
C ILE A 215 -21.57 5.66 2.94
N LEU A 216 -20.71 5.96 1.97
CA LEU A 216 -19.28 6.21 2.18
C LEU A 216 -19.00 7.39 3.11
N LYS A 217 -19.89 8.40 3.14
CA LYS A 217 -19.86 9.50 4.13
C LYS A 217 -20.02 9.03 5.57
N PHE A 218 -20.65 7.88 5.80
CA PHE A 218 -20.82 7.29 7.13
C PHE A 218 -19.89 6.11 7.37
N VAL A 219 -19.02 5.77 6.41
CA VAL A 219 -18.10 4.63 6.53
C VAL A 219 -16.64 5.08 6.56
N SER A 220 -16.23 5.91 5.60
CA SER A 220 -14.80 6.11 5.29
C SER A 220 -14.21 7.43 5.76
N THR A 221 -15.02 8.47 5.95
CA THR A 221 -14.56 9.80 6.37
C THR A 221 -13.96 9.75 7.78
N LEU A 222 -12.87 10.46 8.01
CA LEU A 222 -12.23 10.53 9.32
C LEU A 222 -12.26 11.98 9.81
N ASP A 223 -13.23 12.29 10.65
CA ASP A 223 -13.44 13.62 11.22
C ASP A 223 -12.83 13.69 12.65
N LEU A 224 -12.73 12.57 13.35
CA LEU A 224 -12.09 12.47 14.67
C LEU A 224 -10.57 12.28 14.56
N VAL A 225 -9.89 13.33 14.11
CA VAL A 225 -8.44 13.28 13.86
C VAL A 225 -7.62 13.53 15.14
N ASP A 226 -8.03 14.50 15.95
CA ASP A 226 -7.32 14.93 17.16
C ASP A 226 -7.91 14.30 18.45
N PRO A 227 -7.16 13.42 19.14
CA PRO A 227 -7.57 12.79 20.41
C PRO A 227 -7.82 13.77 21.56
N GLU A 228 -7.11 14.90 21.59
CA GLU A 228 -7.14 15.85 22.71
C GLU A 228 -8.20 16.94 22.53
N ALA A 229 -8.81 17.01 21.34
CA ALA A 229 -9.92 17.93 21.08
C ALA A 229 -11.13 17.62 21.96
N ALA A 230 -11.81 18.66 22.44
CA ALA A 230 -13.06 18.52 23.20
C ALA A 230 -14.19 17.81 22.41
N SER A 231 -14.08 17.81 21.09
CA SER A 231 -14.96 17.09 20.17
C SER A 231 -14.67 15.59 20.10
N PHE A 232 -13.56 15.07 20.65
CA PHE A 232 -13.20 13.64 20.61
C PHE A 232 -14.05 12.81 21.58
N THR A 233 -15.34 12.70 21.28
CA THR A 233 -16.35 12.01 22.10
C THR A 233 -17.22 11.09 21.24
N PRO A 234 -17.87 10.07 21.83
CA PRO A 234 -18.72 9.14 21.07
C PRO A 234 -19.83 9.86 20.28
N ARG A 235 -20.32 10.99 20.81
CA ARG A 235 -21.38 11.79 20.20
C ARG A 235 -20.96 12.48 18.90
N HIS A 236 -19.66 12.62 18.66
CA HIS A 236 -19.13 13.24 17.45
C HIS A 236 -18.62 12.22 16.44
N CYS A 237 -18.66 10.92 16.72
CA CYS A 237 -18.38 9.89 15.71
C CYS A 237 -19.45 9.95 14.61
N ARG A 238 -19.08 10.35 13.39
CA ARG A 238 -20.00 10.48 12.26
C ARG A 238 -19.83 9.38 11.22
N SER A 239 -18.75 8.60 11.31
CA SER A 239 -18.50 7.46 10.43
C SER A 239 -18.05 6.20 11.17
N LEU A 240 -18.06 5.05 10.50
CA LEU A 240 -17.42 3.81 11.01
C LEU A 240 -15.91 4.01 11.24
N HIS A 241 -15.23 4.79 10.42
CA HIS A 241 -13.82 5.10 10.59
C HIS A 241 -13.57 5.93 11.86
N ASP A 242 -14.45 6.89 12.18
CA ASP A 242 -14.40 7.63 13.45
C ASP A 242 -14.62 6.70 14.65
N ILE A 243 -15.56 5.75 14.54
CA ILE A 243 -15.81 4.76 15.59
C ILE A 243 -14.56 3.91 15.80
N ILE A 244 -13.94 3.40 14.72
CA ILE A 244 -12.69 2.63 14.80
C ILE A 244 -11.59 3.47 15.44
N ARG A 245 -11.40 4.72 15.00
CA ARG A 245 -10.38 5.64 15.54
C ARG A 245 -10.62 5.94 17.02
N TYR A 246 -11.86 6.24 17.40
CA TYR A 246 -12.25 6.52 18.78
C TYR A 246 -12.07 5.28 19.66
N SER A 247 -12.57 4.12 19.23
CA SER A 247 -12.39 2.84 19.94
C SER A 247 -10.92 2.46 20.06
N HIS A 248 -10.11 2.66 19.02
CA HIS A 248 -8.68 2.46 19.06
C HIS A 248 -8.02 3.38 20.09
N GLU A 249 -8.29 4.68 20.03
CA GLU A 249 -7.74 5.66 20.97
C GLU A 249 -8.19 5.39 22.41
N LYS A 250 -9.45 5.01 22.63
CA LYS A 250 -9.93 4.60 23.96
C LYS A 250 -9.34 3.28 24.42
N ALA A 251 -9.13 2.30 23.53
CA ALA A 251 -8.46 1.06 23.87
C ALA A 251 -6.99 1.31 24.23
N VAL A 252 -6.30 2.19 23.51
CA VAL A 252 -4.93 2.63 23.81
C VAL A 252 -4.90 3.36 25.15
N ARG A 253 -5.78 4.35 25.38
CA ARG A 253 -5.90 5.05 26.67
C ARG A 253 -6.23 4.11 27.81
N GLU A 254 -7.15 3.16 27.61
CA GLU A 254 -7.54 2.17 28.62
C GLU A 254 -6.44 1.13 28.84
N MET A 255 -5.67 0.75 27.83
CA MET A 255 -4.47 -0.08 28.01
C MET A 255 -3.48 0.61 28.95
N PHE A 256 -3.31 1.93 28.82
CA PHE A 256 -2.53 2.75 29.75
C PHE A 256 -3.24 2.95 31.11
N HIS A 257 -4.57 3.10 31.13
CA HIS A 257 -5.35 3.27 32.36
C HIS A 257 -5.50 1.99 33.17
N ILE A 258 -5.53 0.82 32.53
CA ILE A 258 -5.48 -0.52 33.15
C ILE A 258 -4.09 -0.74 33.75
N SER A 259 -3.04 -0.24 33.08
CA SER A 259 -1.71 -0.14 33.67
C SER A 259 -1.71 0.76 34.92
N ASP A 260 -2.62 1.75 35.06
CA ASP A 260 -2.70 2.61 36.25
C ASP A 260 -3.68 2.12 37.34
N ASN A 261 -4.84 1.56 36.99
CA ASN A 261 -5.95 1.27 37.92
C ASN A 261 -6.23 -0.22 38.15
N ARG A 262 -5.76 -1.12 37.27
CA ARG A 262 -5.95 -2.58 37.38
C ARG A 262 -4.65 -3.36 37.45
N LEU A 263 -3.53 -2.67 37.67
CA LEU A 263 -2.44 -3.24 38.43
C LEU A 263 -2.93 -3.55 39.85
N ARG A 264 -3.49 -4.75 40.01
CA ARG A 264 -3.17 -5.57 41.17
C ARG A 264 -1.64 -5.57 41.27
N LYS A 265 -1.12 -4.64 42.09
CA LYS A 265 0.28 -4.28 42.36
C LYS A 265 0.92 -3.29 41.36
N PRO A 266 1.12 -2.01 41.75
CA PRO A 266 1.95 -1.01 41.04
C PRO A 266 3.45 -1.35 41.11
N GLY A 267 3.83 -2.56 40.69
CA GLY A 267 5.18 -3.10 40.82
C GLY A 267 5.62 -4.08 39.72
N SER A 268 4.82 -4.32 38.68
CA SER A 268 5.20 -5.22 37.58
C SER A 268 6.02 -4.54 36.49
N ALA A 269 5.72 -3.29 36.14
CA ALA A 269 6.55 -2.51 35.23
C ALA A 269 7.84 -2.08 35.95
N LYS A 270 8.98 -2.43 35.37
CA LYS A 270 10.32 -2.17 35.90
C LYS A 270 10.95 -1.02 35.12
N LYS A 271 11.50 -0.03 35.82
CA LYS A 271 12.23 1.06 35.17
C LYS A 271 13.64 0.59 34.84
N LEU A 272 14.06 0.74 33.60
CA LEU A 272 15.42 0.37 33.20
C LEU A 272 16.41 1.44 33.65
N THR A 273 17.46 1.06 34.34
CA THR A 273 18.59 1.93 34.67
C THR A 273 19.39 2.18 33.40
N THR A 274 19.50 3.44 32.99
CA THR A 274 20.17 3.80 31.73
C THR A 274 20.97 5.07 31.84
N HIS A 275 21.99 5.18 31.00
CA HIS A 275 22.84 6.36 30.82
C HIS A 275 22.41 7.23 29.64
N ILE A 276 21.46 6.78 28.82
CA ILE A 276 20.89 7.58 27.72
C ILE A 276 19.79 8.50 28.27
N PRO A 277 19.56 9.68 27.68
CA PRO A 277 18.68 10.72 28.22
C PRO A 277 17.19 10.42 27.96
N MET A 278 16.76 9.19 28.26
CA MET A 278 15.40 8.70 28.07
C MET A 278 15.03 7.72 29.18
N GLN A 279 13.74 7.69 29.54
CA GLN A 279 13.24 6.73 30.52
C GLN A 279 12.56 5.55 29.83
N PHE A 280 12.84 4.35 30.32
CA PHE A 280 12.29 3.09 29.81
C PHE A 280 11.53 2.37 30.90
N LEU A 281 10.28 2.02 30.63
CA LEU A 281 9.48 1.12 31.45
C LEU A 281 9.33 -0.22 30.73
N VAL A 282 9.74 -1.29 31.40
CA VAL A 282 9.73 -2.66 30.88
C VAL A 282 8.63 -3.44 31.58
N LEU A 283 7.72 -4.02 30.80
CA LEU A 283 6.68 -4.92 31.25
C LEU A 283 7.01 -6.33 30.77
N ASP A 284 7.26 -7.24 31.71
CA ASP A 284 7.43 -8.65 31.41
C ASP A 284 6.07 -9.35 31.35
N VAL A 285 5.78 -9.98 30.21
CA VAL A 285 4.55 -10.75 29.96
C VAL A 285 4.80 -12.26 29.80
N GLY A 286 6.06 -12.71 29.84
CA GLY A 286 6.38 -14.11 29.61
C GLY A 286 7.86 -14.43 29.61
N LYS A 287 8.52 -14.37 30.79
CA LYS A 287 9.94 -14.72 31.00
C LYS A 287 10.93 -13.84 30.23
N GLY A 288 10.57 -12.58 30.00
CA GLY A 288 11.45 -11.59 29.37
C GLY A 288 12.54 -11.04 30.32
N LEU A 289 12.36 -11.15 31.63
CA LEU A 289 13.34 -10.78 32.66
C LEU A 289 13.93 -12.02 33.35
N LYS A 290 15.06 -11.85 34.06
CA LYS A 290 15.63 -12.90 34.91
C LYS A 290 14.76 -13.17 36.14
N ASP A 291 14.73 -14.42 36.58
CA ASP A 291 14.02 -14.85 37.79
C ASP A 291 14.61 -14.15 39.04
N GLY A 292 13.75 -13.63 39.92
CA GLY A 292 14.16 -12.92 41.14
C GLY A 292 14.17 -11.38 41.03
N THR A 293 13.87 -10.83 39.86
CA THR A 293 13.74 -9.37 39.62
C THR A 293 12.39 -8.79 40.08
N GLU A 294 11.50 -9.62 40.65
CA GLU A 294 10.14 -9.25 41.02
C GLU A 294 10.06 -8.14 42.08
N SER A 295 11.05 -8.05 42.98
CA SER A 295 11.07 -7.12 44.12
C SER A 295 11.65 -5.74 43.78
N SER A 296 12.52 -5.63 42.77
CA SER A 296 13.20 -4.39 42.40
C SER A 296 12.30 -3.50 41.54
N LYS A 297 12.27 -2.18 41.75
CA LYS A 297 11.54 -1.24 40.87
C LYS A 297 12.39 -0.76 39.69
N GLU A 298 13.70 -0.68 39.90
CA GLU A 298 14.68 -0.36 38.88
C GLU A 298 15.53 -1.60 38.60
N ILE A 299 15.75 -1.88 37.32
CA ILE A 299 16.55 -3.02 36.87
C ILE A 299 17.58 -2.54 35.85
N PRO A 300 18.81 -3.05 35.88
CA PRO A 300 19.79 -2.76 34.84
C PRO A 300 19.55 -3.69 33.61
N ILE A 301 20.14 -3.38 32.46
CA ILE A 301 19.90 -4.13 31.20
C ILE A 301 20.33 -5.60 31.29
N GLU A 302 21.28 -5.93 32.17
CA GLU A 302 21.76 -7.28 32.41
C GLU A 302 20.68 -8.20 32.99
N GLU A 303 19.64 -7.63 33.59
CA GLU A 303 18.49 -8.36 34.13
C GLU A 303 17.41 -8.65 33.06
N VAL A 304 17.54 -8.07 31.86
CA VAL A 304 16.69 -8.38 30.72
C VAL A 304 17.18 -9.67 30.05
N ARG A 305 16.33 -10.69 30.01
CA ARG A 305 16.62 -11.99 29.37
C ARG A 305 16.35 -11.96 27.87
N ASN A 306 15.33 -11.22 27.43
CA ASN A 306 14.96 -11.10 26.02
C ASN A 306 16.16 -10.63 25.18
N GLN A 307 16.59 -11.47 24.24
CA GLN A 307 17.81 -11.21 23.45
C GLN A 307 17.61 -10.12 22.39
N ALA A 308 16.40 -10.00 21.83
CA ALA A 308 16.06 -8.95 20.87
C ALA A 308 16.20 -7.55 21.50
N MET A 309 15.69 -7.37 22.72
CA MET A 309 15.82 -6.15 23.50
C MET A 309 17.29 -5.84 23.81
N ARG A 310 18.08 -6.84 24.20
CA ARG A 310 19.52 -6.66 24.44
C ARG A 310 20.29 -6.26 23.17
N ALA A 311 19.95 -6.86 22.04
CA ALA A 311 20.57 -6.55 20.75
C ALA A 311 20.27 -5.10 20.35
N LEU A 312 18.99 -4.71 20.38
CA LEU A 312 18.59 -3.32 20.12
C LEU A 312 19.24 -2.33 21.10
N TRP A 313 19.29 -2.69 22.38
CA TRP A 313 19.92 -1.86 23.41
C TRP A 313 21.42 -1.67 23.17
N THR A 314 22.12 -2.73 22.76
CA THR A 314 23.55 -2.66 22.40
C THR A 314 23.80 -1.61 21.31
N GLY A 315 22.89 -1.54 20.33
CA GLY A 315 22.94 -0.51 19.30
C GLY A 315 22.64 0.88 19.83
N LEU A 316 21.60 1.05 20.65
CA LEU A 316 21.25 2.34 21.25
C LEU A 316 22.37 2.90 22.15
N THR A 317 23.14 2.03 22.81
CA THR A 317 24.25 2.41 23.69
C THR A 317 25.62 2.20 23.06
N HIS A 318 25.71 2.14 21.72
CA HIS A 318 26.98 1.93 21.05
C HIS A 318 27.98 3.07 21.39
N PRO A 319 29.29 2.79 21.64
CA PRO A 319 30.25 3.81 22.08
C PRO A 319 30.38 5.03 21.16
N ASP A 320 30.24 4.82 19.84
CA ASP A 320 30.29 5.91 18.86
C ASP A 320 28.99 6.71 18.76
N ILE A 321 27.91 6.23 19.38
CA ILE A 321 26.62 6.91 19.42
C ILE A 321 26.58 7.82 20.63
N HIS A 322 26.47 9.10 20.33
CA HIS A 322 26.40 10.14 21.32
C HIS A 322 24.99 10.68 21.30
N TRP A 323 24.20 10.25 22.26
CA TRP A 323 23.04 11.02 22.68
C TRP A 323 23.61 12.34 23.18
N GLY A 324 23.57 13.37 22.31
CA GLY A 324 24.25 14.64 22.55
C GLY A 324 23.90 15.22 23.92
N ALA A 325 24.67 16.20 24.38
CA ALA A 325 24.31 16.98 25.56
C ALA A 325 23.02 17.78 25.30
N LEU A 326 21.88 17.10 25.22
CA LEU A 326 20.55 17.63 25.49
C LEU A 326 20.44 17.87 27.00
N GLN A 327 21.45 18.54 27.58
CA GLN A 327 21.29 19.26 28.81
C GLN A 327 20.53 20.53 28.44
N HIS A 328 19.26 20.58 28.84
CA HIS A 328 18.41 21.77 28.88
C HIS A 328 17.94 22.32 27.52
N PHE A 329 17.18 21.53 26.76
CA PHE A 329 15.83 22.06 26.57
C PHE A 329 15.09 21.60 27.82
N ASP A 330 14.88 22.55 28.73
CA ASP A 330 14.07 22.32 29.91
C ASP A 330 12.65 22.09 29.40
N TRP A 331 12.37 20.86 28.97
CA TRP A 331 11.04 20.45 28.52
C TRP A 331 10.03 20.65 29.64
N GLU A 332 10.49 20.66 30.90
CA GLU A 332 9.71 21.03 32.09
C GLU A 332 9.37 22.53 32.13
N ALA A 333 10.27 23.44 31.73
CA ALA A 333 10.01 24.88 31.63
C ALA A 333 9.31 25.27 30.33
N HIS A 334 9.60 24.60 29.22
CA HIS A 334 8.87 24.77 27.96
C HIS A 334 7.43 24.25 28.13
N ASP A 335 7.21 23.11 28.81
CA ASP A 335 5.89 22.69 29.25
C ASP A 335 5.30 23.69 30.23
N ARG A 336 6.04 24.29 31.17
CA ARG A 336 5.49 25.33 32.06
C ARG A 336 4.98 26.55 31.29
N ILE A 337 5.67 26.96 30.23
CA ILE A 337 5.33 28.13 29.41
C ILE A 337 4.14 27.80 28.48
N VAL A 338 4.14 26.64 27.83
CA VAL A 338 3.06 26.18 26.94
C VAL A 338 1.80 25.73 27.73
N MET A 339 1.96 25.17 28.93
CA MET A 339 0.89 24.64 29.80
C MET A 339 0.41 25.64 30.88
N SER A 340 1.00 26.84 30.97
CA SER A 340 0.49 27.93 31.81
C SER A 340 -0.94 28.39 31.42
N GLY A 341 -1.48 27.86 30.32
CA GLY A 341 -2.86 28.02 29.89
C GLY A 341 -3.88 27.00 30.44
N GLY A 342 -3.49 26.00 31.25
CA GLY A 342 -4.52 25.15 31.89
C GLY A 342 -4.07 23.78 32.42
N ILE A 343 -4.01 23.67 33.75
CA ILE A 343 -4.29 22.51 34.61
C ILE A 343 -3.79 21.12 34.10
N ALA A 344 -2.55 20.77 34.41
CA ALA A 344 -2.11 19.38 34.57
C ALA A 344 -0.90 19.26 35.54
N SER A 345 -0.82 18.14 36.25
CA SER A 345 0.04 17.87 37.42
C SER A 345 1.47 17.41 37.04
N PRO A 346 2.50 17.61 37.90
CA PRO A 346 3.95 17.45 37.59
C PRO A 346 4.47 16.02 37.35
N LYS A 347 3.62 15.04 37.02
CA LYS A 347 4.02 13.63 36.77
C LYS A 347 3.71 13.24 35.33
N ALA A 348 4.36 13.90 34.38
CA ALA A 348 4.15 13.67 32.96
C ALA A 348 4.70 12.30 32.51
N THR A 349 3.84 11.27 32.57
CA THR A 349 4.02 9.96 31.91
C THR A 349 3.98 10.04 30.38
N MET A 350 3.82 11.24 29.81
CA MET A 350 3.58 11.47 28.37
C MET A 350 4.79 11.17 27.48
N PHE A 351 6.00 11.18 28.04
CA PHE A 351 7.29 11.04 27.33
C PHE A 351 8.09 9.77 27.70
N VAL A 352 7.47 8.83 28.42
CA VAL A 352 8.16 7.60 28.82
C VAL A 352 8.14 6.57 27.70
N SER A 353 9.32 6.05 27.34
CA SER A 353 9.43 4.93 26.40
C SER A 353 9.03 3.63 27.11
N HIS A 354 8.30 2.75 26.43
CA HIS A 354 7.79 1.52 27.03
C HIS A 354 8.14 0.30 26.19
N ALA A 355 8.51 -0.79 26.87
CA ALA A 355 8.83 -2.08 26.29
C ALA A 355 7.94 -3.15 26.91
N VAL A 356 7.30 -3.96 26.08
CA VAL A 356 6.62 -5.19 26.48
C VAL A 356 7.45 -6.35 25.98
N ILE A 357 7.90 -7.23 26.86
CA ILE A 357 8.83 -8.31 26.52
C ILE A 357 8.37 -9.67 27.04
N SER A 358 8.63 -10.71 26.26
CA SER A 358 8.63 -12.11 26.67
C SER A 358 10.02 -12.72 26.42
N ASP A 359 10.17 -14.03 26.55
CA ASP A 359 11.35 -14.77 26.12
C ASP A 359 11.81 -14.44 24.68
N ASP A 360 10.90 -14.54 23.71
CA ASP A 360 11.19 -14.49 22.26
C ASP A 360 10.56 -13.27 21.57
N TYR A 361 9.67 -12.53 22.24
CA TYR A 361 8.94 -11.39 21.68
C TYR A 361 9.30 -10.08 22.39
N MET A 362 9.39 -9.00 21.63
CA MET A 362 9.59 -7.64 22.11
C MET A 362 8.73 -6.67 21.31
N ASN A 363 7.93 -5.87 22.00
CA ASN A 363 7.31 -4.67 21.47
C ASN A 363 7.86 -3.44 22.20
N LEU A 364 8.59 -2.59 21.50
CA LEU A 364 9.19 -1.38 22.05
C LEU A 364 8.60 -0.15 21.37
N ASN A 365 8.06 0.75 22.18
CA ASN A 365 7.61 2.07 21.77
C ASN A 365 8.55 3.11 22.36
N LEU A 366 9.36 3.70 21.50
CA LEU A 366 10.32 4.75 21.83
C LEU A 366 9.70 6.11 21.54
N LYS A 367 9.83 7.00 22.52
CA LYS A 367 9.53 8.43 22.38
C LYS A 367 10.76 9.23 22.77
N PHE A 368 11.24 10.06 21.85
CA PHE A 368 12.30 11.03 22.13
C PHE A 368 12.09 12.29 21.32
N GLY A 369 11.99 13.44 22.01
CA GLY A 369 11.60 14.70 21.39
C GLY A 369 10.27 14.56 20.63
N TYR A 370 10.27 14.90 19.34
CA TYR A 370 9.12 14.80 18.44
C TYR A 370 9.08 13.49 17.64
N HIS A 371 9.98 12.54 17.91
CA HIS A 371 10.04 11.27 17.21
C HIS A 371 9.23 10.19 17.94
N PHE A 372 8.47 9.43 17.16
CA PHE A 372 7.72 8.28 17.61
C PHE A 372 8.16 7.05 16.82
N VAL A 373 8.63 6.04 17.55
CA VAL A 373 9.17 4.81 16.95
C VAL A 373 8.54 3.60 17.61
N ILE A 374 8.11 2.65 16.78
CA ILE A 374 7.67 1.32 17.21
C ILE A 374 8.62 0.30 16.62
N VAL A 375 9.12 -0.60 17.46
CA VAL A 375 9.87 -1.79 17.06
C VAL A 375 9.14 -3.01 17.59
N ASP A 376 8.72 -3.89 16.71
CA ASP A 376 8.11 -5.16 17.05
C ASP A 376 9.01 -6.28 16.56
N ALA A 377 9.37 -7.22 17.43
CA ALA A 377 10.32 -8.28 17.11
C ALA A 377 9.89 -9.61 17.72
N LEU A 378 9.75 -10.62 16.87
CA LEU A 378 9.59 -12.02 17.24
C LEU A 378 10.82 -12.78 16.74
N CYS A 379 11.60 -13.34 17.66
CA CYS A 379 12.89 -13.99 17.39
C CYS A 379 12.94 -15.38 18.04
N ARG A 380 12.39 -16.39 17.35
CA ARG A 380 12.39 -17.80 17.69
C ARG A 380 13.55 -18.57 17.04
N GLU A 381 13.67 -19.85 17.35
CA GLU A 381 14.70 -20.73 16.79
C GLU A 381 14.46 -21.04 15.31
N ASP A 382 13.21 -21.23 14.91
CA ASP A 382 12.84 -21.41 13.52
C ASP A 382 12.90 -20.06 12.78
N ALA A 383 13.64 -20.02 11.68
CA ALA A 383 13.77 -18.83 10.85
C ALA A 383 12.42 -18.40 10.26
N ALA A 384 11.51 -19.35 9.96
CA ALA A 384 10.23 -19.07 9.32
C ALA A 384 9.31 -18.19 10.18
N ASP A 385 9.39 -18.33 11.51
CA ASP A 385 8.57 -17.60 12.47
C ASP A 385 9.11 -16.20 12.80
N ASN A 386 10.36 -15.92 12.39
CA ASN A 386 11.02 -14.68 12.76
C ASN A 386 10.48 -13.51 11.95
N LEU A 387 10.10 -12.44 12.65
CA LEU A 387 9.55 -11.22 12.10
C LEU A 387 10.07 -10.04 12.90
N VAL A 388 10.55 -9.01 12.20
CA VAL A 388 10.81 -7.70 12.80
C VAL A 388 10.08 -6.64 11.98
N GLN A 389 9.32 -5.81 12.68
CA GLN A 389 8.64 -4.65 12.14
C GLN A 389 9.18 -3.39 12.80
N PHE A 390 9.32 -2.35 12.00
CA PHE A 390 9.84 -1.07 12.38
C PHE A 390 8.92 0.00 11.83
N ARG A 391 8.56 0.97 12.67
CA ARG A 391 7.82 2.15 12.27
C ARG A 391 8.46 3.39 12.88
N PHE A 392 8.65 4.41 12.07
CA PHE A 392 9.19 5.69 12.49
C PHE A 392 8.35 6.83 11.92
N SER A 393 8.01 7.81 12.75
CA SER A 393 7.29 9.02 12.34
C SER A 393 7.61 10.20 13.28
N GLY A 394 7.29 11.42 12.84
CA GLY A 394 7.46 12.62 13.64
C GLY A 394 8.79 13.31 13.45
N GLY A 395 8.97 14.50 14.02
CA GLY A 395 10.14 15.36 13.82
C GLY A 395 9.77 16.84 13.99
N GLY A 396 10.66 17.63 14.60
CA GLY A 396 10.39 19.01 14.99
C GLY A 396 10.67 20.06 13.91
N THR A 397 11.03 19.65 12.70
CA THR A 397 11.45 20.55 11.61
C THR A 397 10.43 20.62 10.48
N GLU A 398 10.72 21.42 9.45
CA GLU A 398 9.85 21.54 8.28
C GLU A 398 9.75 20.20 7.52
N MET A 399 8.68 20.11 6.73
CA MET A 399 8.32 18.91 5.98
C MET A 399 9.46 18.43 5.07
N HIS A 400 10.22 19.35 4.46
CA HIS A 400 11.32 19.00 3.56
C HIS A 400 12.45 18.24 4.29
N GLN A 401 12.90 18.70 5.46
CA GLN A 401 13.98 18.00 6.19
C GLN A 401 13.49 16.64 6.74
N ARG A 402 12.22 16.56 7.17
CA ARG A 402 11.61 15.29 7.59
C ARG A 402 11.57 14.27 6.45
N MET A 403 11.32 14.71 5.21
CA MET A 403 11.36 13.85 4.02
C MET A 403 12.80 13.40 3.67
N LEU A 404 13.81 14.25 3.85
CA LEU A 404 15.21 13.87 3.66
C LEU A 404 15.63 12.79 4.67
N ARG A 405 15.27 12.94 5.95
CA ARG A 405 15.51 11.89 6.95
C ARG A 405 14.74 10.61 6.64
N ALA A 406 13.48 10.70 6.22
CA ALA A 406 12.71 9.52 5.81
C ALA A 406 13.39 8.78 4.64
N THR A 407 13.99 9.53 3.71
CA THR A 407 14.78 8.99 2.61
C THR A 407 16.08 8.33 3.09
N PHE A 408 16.79 8.95 4.04
CA PHE A 408 17.95 8.37 4.69
C PHE A 408 17.60 7.04 5.38
N LEU A 409 16.57 7.03 6.24
CA LEU A 409 16.10 5.85 6.95
C LEU A 409 15.75 4.72 5.97
N LYS A 410 15.04 5.06 4.89
CA LYS A 410 14.71 4.10 3.83
C LYS A 410 15.96 3.47 3.22
N LYS A 411 16.95 4.27 2.82
CA LYS A 411 18.17 3.76 2.18
C LYS A 411 18.98 2.87 3.13
N VAL A 412 19.11 3.24 4.41
CA VAL A 412 19.78 2.39 5.41
C VAL A 412 19.02 1.08 5.62
N LEU A 413 17.70 1.13 5.86
CA LEU A 413 16.88 -0.06 6.11
C LEU A 413 16.90 -1.04 4.92
N LEU A 414 16.87 -0.53 3.68
CA LEU A 414 17.02 -1.37 2.48
C LEU A 414 18.38 -2.10 2.47
N ARG A 415 19.48 -1.42 2.82
CA ARG A 415 20.81 -2.05 2.91
C ARG A 415 20.91 -3.06 4.07
N LEU A 416 20.14 -2.88 5.14
CA LEU A 416 20.00 -3.86 6.23
C LEU A 416 19.09 -5.04 5.87
N GLY A 417 18.45 -5.04 4.69
CA GLY A 417 17.61 -6.12 4.20
C GLY A 417 16.15 -6.06 4.66
N PHE A 418 15.64 -4.86 4.99
CA PHE A 418 14.22 -4.63 5.24
C PHE A 418 13.48 -4.35 3.92
N GLU A 419 12.25 -4.82 3.83
CA GLU A 419 11.24 -4.28 2.93
C GLU A 419 10.73 -2.95 3.52
N VAL A 420 10.82 -1.84 2.77
CA VAL A 420 10.51 -0.51 3.29
C VAL A 420 9.45 0.19 2.45
N SER A 421 8.45 0.75 3.12
CA SER A 421 7.44 1.66 2.58
C SER A 421 7.59 3.02 3.25
N VAL A 422 7.57 4.09 2.45
CA VAL A 422 7.58 5.47 2.96
C VAL A 422 6.33 6.19 2.47
N LYS A 423 5.60 6.81 3.39
CA LYS A 423 4.46 7.68 3.09
C LYS A 423 4.68 9.00 3.82
N SER A 424 4.96 10.08 3.09
CA SER A 424 5.33 11.36 3.71
C SER A 424 6.61 11.18 4.53
N ASP A 425 6.54 11.33 5.86
CA ASP A 425 7.61 11.15 6.82
C ASP A 425 7.48 9.85 7.62
N LEU A 426 6.39 9.10 7.42
CA LEU A 426 6.18 7.79 8.00
C LEU A 426 7.02 6.77 7.24
N VAL A 427 7.96 6.12 7.94
CA VAL A 427 8.79 5.04 7.43
C VAL A 427 8.36 3.75 8.10
N ASP A 428 7.84 2.82 7.31
CA ASP A 428 7.51 1.46 7.72
C ASP A 428 8.55 0.51 7.11
N GLY A 429 9.22 -0.28 7.94
CA GLY A 429 10.17 -1.31 7.52
C GLY A 429 9.81 -2.66 8.12
N GLN A 430 9.98 -3.75 7.37
CA GLN A 430 9.84 -5.10 7.92
C GLN A 430 10.81 -6.09 7.28
N PHE A 431 11.18 -7.14 8.00
CA PHE A 431 11.74 -8.35 7.39
C PHE A 431 11.21 -9.59 8.11
N LYS A 432 11.18 -10.71 7.39
CA LYS A 432 10.69 -11.99 7.91
C LYS A 432 11.53 -13.16 7.40
N GLY A 433 11.43 -14.31 8.05
CA GLY A 433 12.00 -15.54 7.50
C GLY A 433 13.52 -15.63 7.59
N VAL A 434 14.15 -14.95 8.55
CA VAL A 434 15.62 -14.91 8.69
C VAL A 434 16.08 -15.62 9.95
N GLU A 435 17.32 -16.10 9.95
CA GLU A 435 17.91 -16.77 11.12
C GLU A 435 17.93 -15.85 12.36
N ARG A 436 17.73 -16.44 13.54
CA ARG A 436 17.68 -15.73 14.83
C ARG A 436 18.89 -14.82 15.06
N LYS A 437 20.09 -15.28 14.71
CA LYS A 437 21.32 -14.49 14.83
C LYS A 437 21.27 -13.22 13.95
N THR A 438 20.81 -13.38 12.71
CA THR A 438 20.63 -12.27 11.77
C THR A 438 19.59 -11.27 12.27
N CYS A 439 18.51 -11.72 12.96
CA CYS A 439 17.57 -10.80 13.61
C CYS A 439 18.29 -9.91 14.64
N PHE A 440 19.14 -10.50 15.48
CA PHE A 440 19.87 -9.75 16.51
C PHE A 440 20.88 -8.77 15.90
N ASP A 441 21.65 -9.20 14.89
CA ASP A 441 22.60 -8.32 14.20
C ASP A 441 21.89 -7.11 13.57
N ARG A 442 20.71 -7.33 12.97
CA ARG A 442 19.89 -6.26 12.39
C ARG A 442 19.24 -5.36 13.45
N LEU A 443 18.82 -5.92 14.58
CA LEU A 443 18.29 -5.15 15.70
C LEU A 443 19.36 -4.27 16.35
N ASP A 444 20.61 -4.75 16.48
CA ASP A 444 21.74 -3.90 16.89
C ASP A 444 21.90 -2.73 15.90
N MET A 445 22.00 -3.01 14.60
CA MET A 445 22.08 -1.95 13.58
C MET A 445 20.88 -0.99 13.60
N LEU A 446 19.67 -1.47 13.89
CA LEU A 446 18.48 -0.65 14.05
C LEU A 446 18.58 0.25 15.28
N GLY A 447 19.09 -0.26 16.41
CA GLY A 447 19.37 0.53 17.60
C GLY A 447 20.38 1.64 17.30
N ARG A 448 21.40 1.33 16.50
CA ARG A 448 22.39 2.32 16.07
C ARG A 448 21.79 3.41 15.19
N LEU A 449 20.93 3.01 14.26
CA LEU A 449 20.19 3.91 13.39
C LEU A 449 19.34 4.89 14.22
N LEU A 450 18.64 4.37 15.23
CA LEU A 450 17.84 5.19 16.13
C LEU A 450 18.67 6.16 16.95
N GLY A 451 19.86 5.77 17.42
CA GLY A 451 20.77 6.66 18.12
C GLY A 451 21.38 7.76 17.23
N ALA A 452 21.52 7.53 15.93
CA ALA A 452 22.13 8.49 15.01
C ALA A 452 21.14 9.49 14.37
N THR A 453 19.84 9.27 14.51
CA THR A 453 18.75 10.07 13.90
C THR A 453 18.23 11.31 14.67
N PRO A 454 18.40 11.50 15.99
CA PRO A 454 17.71 12.57 16.75
C PRO A 454 17.96 14.01 16.29
N LEU A 455 19.03 14.28 15.53
CA LEU A 455 19.38 15.63 15.02
C LEU A 455 19.55 15.69 13.51
N MET A 456 19.19 14.61 12.81
CA MET A 456 19.48 14.47 11.39
C MET A 456 18.71 15.49 10.54
N ASP A 457 17.51 15.87 10.97
CA ASP A 457 16.69 16.89 10.31
C ASP A 457 17.38 18.26 10.27
N MET A 458 18.26 18.56 11.23
CA MET A 458 18.99 19.82 11.27
C MET A 458 20.25 19.80 10.40
N CYS A 459 20.75 18.60 10.09
CA CYS A 459 22.00 18.39 9.34
C CYS A 459 21.73 18.21 7.83
N LEU A 460 20.68 17.49 7.48
CA LEU A 460 20.31 17.20 6.09
C LEU A 460 19.68 18.42 5.41
N LYS A 461 20.39 19.01 4.45
CA LYS A 461 19.92 20.16 3.66
C LYS A 461 19.53 19.81 2.22
N ASP A 462 20.05 18.70 1.69
CA ASP A 462 19.79 18.24 0.33
C ASP A 462 19.92 16.72 0.19
N GLU A 463 19.46 16.19 -0.93
CA GLU A 463 19.44 14.75 -1.22
C GLU A 463 20.83 14.15 -1.49
N SER A 464 21.81 14.96 -1.90
CA SER A 464 23.18 14.48 -2.16
C SER A 464 23.90 14.11 -0.86
N MET A 465 23.63 14.84 0.23
CA MET A 465 24.12 14.51 1.56
C MET A 465 23.55 13.20 2.10
N VAL A 466 22.33 12.82 1.68
CA VAL A 466 21.69 11.58 2.14
C VAL A 466 22.53 10.36 1.76
N GLU A 467 23.04 10.27 0.53
CA GLU A 467 23.88 9.13 0.12
C GLU A 467 25.18 9.07 0.91
N SER A 468 25.85 10.21 1.11
CA SER A 468 27.07 10.27 1.92
C SER A 468 26.82 9.78 3.34
N PHE A 469 25.72 10.22 3.97
CA PHE A 469 25.39 9.83 5.33
C PHE A 469 25.01 8.35 5.43
N VAL A 470 24.35 7.80 4.42
CA VAL A 470 24.06 6.35 4.35
C VAL A 470 25.38 5.57 4.29
N ASP A 471 26.33 5.99 3.45
CA ASP A 471 27.64 5.34 3.36
C ASP A 471 28.45 5.47 4.65
N ASP A 472 28.44 6.66 5.27
CA ASP A 472 29.03 6.91 6.58
C ASP A 472 28.45 5.98 7.65
N PHE A 473 27.12 5.87 7.72
CA PHE A 473 26.43 4.96 8.64
C PHE A 473 26.88 3.51 8.45
N MET A 474 26.91 3.04 7.20
CA MET A 474 27.31 1.67 6.87
C MET A 474 28.80 1.41 7.14
N GLN A 475 29.64 2.44 7.15
CA GLN A 475 31.06 2.37 7.52
C GLN A 475 31.30 2.53 9.04
N GLY A 476 30.22 2.63 9.85
CA GLY A 476 30.31 2.78 11.30
C GLY A 476 30.54 4.22 11.77
N ARG A 477 30.41 5.22 10.89
CA ARG A 477 30.47 6.65 11.25
C ARG A 477 29.05 7.14 11.55
N TYR A 478 28.69 7.20 12.83
CA TYR A 478 27.34 7.59 13.28
C TYR A 478 27.20 9.08 13.64
N ARG A 479 28.25 9.88 13.47
CA ARG A 479 28.26 11.32 13.78
C ARG A 479 28.07 12.13 12.51
N PHE A 480 26.94 12.81 12.41
CA PHE A 480 26.56 13.63 11.25
C PHE A 480 26.60 15.13 11.52
N ASN A 481 26.75 15.54 12.78
CA ASN A 481 27.00 16.93 13.16
C ASN A 481 28.52 17.17 13.12
N THR A 482 28.95 18.15 12.33
CA THR A 482 30.28 18.76 12.44
C THR A 482 30.17 20.08 13.17
#